data_AF-A0AAW9B6F9-F1
#
_entry.id   AF-A0AAW9B6F9-F1
#
_cell.length_a   1.000
_cell.length_b   1.000
_cell.length_c   1.000
_cell.angle_alpha   90.00
_cell.angle_beta   90.00
_cell.angle_gamma   90.00
#
_symmetry.space_group_name_H-M   'P 1'
#
loop_
_entity.id
_entity.type
_entity.pdbx_description
1 polymer ?
#
loop_
_entity_poly.entity_id
_entity_poly.type
_entity_poly.pdbx_seq_one_letter_code
_entity_poly.pdbx_strand_id
1 'polypeptide(L)' 'MAKETQLQVEAIKNGTVIDHIPAQIGIKVLKLFDMHNSSQRVTIGLNLPSSALGHKDLLKIENVFIN' A
#
# COMPACT_ATOMS: atom_id res chain seq x y z
N MET A 1 10.50 -24.67 10.19
CA MET A 1 9.74 -23.64 10.93
C MET A 1 9.13 -22.71 9.89
N ALA A 2 7.80 -22.67 9.76
CA ALA A 2 7.14 -21.74 8.86
C ALA A 2 7.45 -20.33 9.37
N LYS A 3 8.13 -19.51 8.55
CA LYS A 3 8.39 -18.11 8.88
C LYS A 3 7.02 -17.44 8.91
N GLU A 4 6.50 -17.13 10.10
CA GLU A 4 5.28 -16.35 10.21
C GLU A 4 5.53 -15.02 9.51
N THR A 5 4.92 -14.85 8.33
CA THR A 5 4.90 -13.57 7.63
C THR A 5 3.97 -12.67 8.44
N GLN A 6 4.49 -12.04 9.50
CA GLN A 6 3.78 -10.98 10.17
C GLN A 6 3.52 -9.89 9.12
N LEU A 7 2.24 -9.70 8.81
CA LEU A 7 1.81 -8.59 7.99
C LEU A 7 2.20 -7.32 8.74
N GLN A 8 3.17 -6.56 8.21
CA GLN A 8 3.58 -5.29 8.80
C GLN A 8 2.48 -4.21 8.74
N VAL A 9 1.38 -4.52 8.06
CA VAL A 9 0.29 -3.61 7.73
C VAL A 9 -1.03 -4.36 7.74
N GLU A 10 -2.00 -3.84 8.49
CA GLU A 10 -3.34 -4.42 8.65
C GLU A 10 -4.05 -4.66 7.32
N ALA A 11 -4.82 -5.74 7.23
CA ALA A 11 -5.71 -5.98 6.11
C ALA A 11 -6.89 -4.98 6.13
N ILE A 12 -7.37 -4.60 4.94
CA ILE A 12 -8.59 -3.78 4.80
C ILE A 12 -9.76 -4.68 4.43
N LYS A 13 -10.98 -4.30 4.82
CA LYS A 13 -12.20 -5.06 4.53
C LYS A 13 -12.69 -4.86 3.10
N ASN A 14 -12.75 -3.61 2.63
CA ASN A 14 -13.23 -3.23 1.30
C ASN A 14 -12.39 -2.08 0.76
N GLY A 15 -12.07 -2.10 -0.53
CA GLY A 15 -11.36 -1.03 -1.22
C GLY A 15 -10.25 -1.55 -2.14
N THR A 16 -9.25 -0.72 -2.39
CA THR A 16 -8.16 -1.01 -3.33
C THR A 16 -6.85 -1.20 -2.59
N VAL A 17 -6.10 -2.22 -3.01
CA VAL A 17 -4.70 -2.43 -2.60
C VAL A 17 -3.83 -2.29 -3.84
N ILE A 18 -2.96 -1.29 -3.85
CA ILE A 18 -1.92 -1.11 -4.86
C ILE A 18 -0.62 -1.62 -4.25
N ASP A 19 -0.27 -2.86 -4.59
CA ASP A 19 0.95 -3.52 -4.15
C ASP A 19 2.03 -3.48 -5.23
N HIS A 20 3.28 -3.75 -4.83
CA HIS A 20 4.46 -3.75 -5.69
C HIS A 20 4.72 -2.40 -6.35
N ILE A 21 4.41 -1.31 -5.65
CA ILE A 21 4.83 0.02 -6.05
C ILE A 21 6.37 0.07 -5.91
N PRO A 22 7.13 0.54 -6.91
CA PRO A 22 8.57 0.74 -6.74
C PRO A 22 8.86 1.61 -5.52
N ALA A 23 9.91 1.28 -4.77
CA ALA A 23 10.28 2.02 -3.57
C ALA A 23 10.43 3.53 -3.83
N GLN A 24 10.04 4.34 -2.85
CA GLN A 24 10.05 5.82 -2.88
C GLN A 24 9.01 6.48 -3.81
N ILE A 25 8.10 5.71 -4.41
CA ILE A 25 7.07 6.21 -5.32
C ILE A 25 5.68 6.23 -4.66
N GLY A 26 5.48 5.57 -3.52
CA GLY A 26 4.18 5.43 -2.85
C GLY A 26 3.47 6.76 -2.56
N ILE A 27 4.21 7.78 -2.11
CA ILE A 27 3.65 9.13 -1.87
C ILE A 27 3.19 9.80 -3.17
N LYS A 28 3.91 9.56 -4.28
CA LYS A 28 3.52 10.07 -5.59
C LYS A 28 2.24 9.41 -6.07
N VAL A 29 2.08 8.10 -5.85
CA VAL A 29 0.85 7.35 -6.17
C VAL A 29 -0.33 7.86 -5.33
N LEU A 30 -0.14 8.08 -4.03
CA LEU A 30 -1.15 8.68 -3.15
C LEU A 30 -1.67 10.01 -3.71
N LYS A 31 -0.75 10.88 -4.15
CA LYS A 31 -1.10 12.19 -4.74
C LYS A 31 -1.77 12.05 -6.11
N LEU A 32 -1.33 11.11 -6.94
CA LEU A 32 -1.90 10.87 -8.27
C LEU A 32 -3.39 10.52 -8.20
N PHE A 33 -3.77 9.71 -7.21
CA PHE A 33 -5.18 9.36 -6.96
C PHE A 33 -5.90 10.37 -6.04
N ASP A 34 -5.27 11.51 -5.72
CA ASP A 34 -5.79 12.55 -4.81
C ASP A 34 -6.23 12.03 -3.42
N MET A 35 -5.63 10.94 -2.96
CA MET A 35 -6.03 10.29 -1.70
C MET A 35 -5.50 11.01 -0.45
N HIS A 36 -4.54 11.93 -0.61
CA HIS A 36 -4.08 12.79 0.48
C HIS A 36 -5.11 13.84 0.92
N ASN A 37 -6.09 14.18 0.07
CA ASN A 37 -7.19 15.09 0.38
C ASN A 37 -8.50 14.34 0.68
N SER A 38 -8.49 13.01 0.62
CA SER A 38 -9.64 12.17 0.86
C SER A 38 -9.92 12.02 2.36
N SER A 39 -11.19 11.84 2.73
CA SER A 39 -11.60 11.45 4.08
C SER A 39 -11.55 9.94 4.32
N GLN A 40 -11.22 9.14 3.29
CA GLN A 40 -11.12 7.69 3.41
C GLN A 40 -9.88 7.28 4.21
N ARG A 41 -9.96 6.15 4.91
CA ARG A 41 -8.81 5.58 5.60
C ARG A 41 -7.80 5.08 4.59
N VAL A 42 -6.55 5.55 4.71
CA VAL A 42 -5.45 5.16 3.84
C VAL A 42 -4.28 4.65 4.69
N THR A 43 -3.70 3.53 4.27
CA THR A 43 -2.47 2.98 4.85
C THR A 43 -1.38 3.00 3.81
N ILE A 44 -0.21 3.55 4.15
CA ILE A 44 0.97 3.59 3.29
C ILE A 44 2.09 2.84 3.98
N GLY A 45 2.62 1.82 3.31
CA GLY A 45 3.88 1.18 3.68
C GLY A 45 4.98 1.68 2.75
N LEU A 46 6.09 2.16 3.31
CA LEU A 46 7.23 2.67 2.55
C LEU A 46 8.46 1.79 2.79
N ASN A 47 9.22 1.53 1.73
CA ASN A 47 10.44 0.72 1.77
C ASN A 47 10.25 -0.65 2.46
N LEU A 48 9.09 -1.26 2.25
CA LEU A 48 8.80 -2.61 2.73
C LEU A 48 9.71 -3.62 2.01
N PRO A 49 10.19 -4.66 2.70
CA PRO A 49 10.95 -5.72 2.05
C PRO A 49 10.11 -6.40 0.96
N SER A 50 10.71 -6.66 -0.20
CA SER A 50 10.08 -7.31 -1.35
C SER A 50 11.01 -8.35 -1.93
N SER A 51 10.52 -9.58 -2.09
CA SER A 51 11.28 -10.63 -2.78
C SER A 51 11.48 -10.33 -4.28
N ALA A 52 10.54 -9.61 -4.90
CA ALA A 52 10.58 -9.30 -6.32
C ALA A 52 11.38 -8.03 -6.65
N LEU A 53 11.35 -7.03 -5.76
CA LEU A 53 11.91 -5.69 -6.02
C LEU A 53 13.06 -5.31 -5.07
N GLY A 54 13.41 -6.17 -4.11
CA GLY A 54 14.26 -5.82 -2.97
C GLY A 54 13.50 -5.00 -1.93
N HIS A 55 13.04 -3.81 -2.33
CA HIS A 55 12.15 -2.96 -1.53
C HIS A 55 10.96 -2.49 -2.38
N LYS A 56 9.81 -2.27 -1.74
CA LYS A 56 8.60 -1.77 -2.38
C LYS A 56 7.83 -0.82 -1.46
N ASP A 57 6.97 -0.04 -2.06
CA ASP A 57 5.92 0.67 -1.35
C ASP A 57 4.59 -0.07 -1.55
N LEU A 58 3.63 0.22 -0.67
CA LEU A 58 2.28 -0.34 -0.67
C LEU A 58 1.29 0.76 -0.31
N LEU A 59 0.17 0.80 -1.02
CA LEU A 59 -0.94 1.70 -0.73
C LEU A 59 -2.23 0.89 -0.56
N LYS A 60 -2.91 1.06 0.59
CA LYS A 60 -4.25 0.52 0.83
C LYS A 60 -5.22 1.66 1.02
N ILE A 61 -6.32 1.68 0.30
CA ILE A 61 -7.35 2.72 0.36
C ILE A 61 -8.68 2.04 0.65
N GLU A 62 -9.32 2.38 1.76
CA GLU A 62 -10.63 1.82 2.09
C GLU A 62 -11.75 2.44 1.25
N ASN A 63 -12.71 1.59 0.87
CA ASN A 63 -13.95 1.97 0.18
C ASN A 63 -13.79 2.74 -1.15
N VAL A 64 -12.59 2.72 -1.74
CA VAL A 64 -12.31 3.29 -3.06
C VAL A 64 -11.90 2.16 -3.99
N PHE A 65 -12.45 2.16 -5.20
CA PHE A 65 -12.16 1.20 -6.27
C PHE A 65 -11.60 1.97 -7.47
N ILE A 66 -10.39 1.60 -7.89
CA ILE A 66 -9.70 2.22 -9.03
C ILE A 66 -9.98 1.39 -10.28
N ASN A 67 -10.40 2.05 -11.37
CA ASN A 67 -10.66 1.44 -12.68
C ASN A 67 -9.48 1.61 -13.64
#